data_AF-A0A3B9L566-F1
#
_entry.id   AF-A0A3B9L566-F1
#
_cell.length_a   1.000
_cell.length_b   1.000
_cell.length_c   1.000
_cell.angle_alpha   90.00
_cell.angle_beta   90.00
_cell.angle_gamma   90.00
#
_symmetry.space_group_name_H-M   'P 1'
#
loop_
_entity.id
_entity.type
_entity.pdbx_description
1 polymer ?
#
loop_
_entity_poly.entity_id
_entity_poly.type
_entity_poly.pdbx_seq_one_letter_code
_entity_poly.pdbx_strand_id
1 'polypeptide(L)'
;FIQQAIEYEARRQIEILEDGGKIDQETRLFDPVKVETRSMRSKEDAHDYRYFPDPDLLPLEVEQAWIEEIRASLPELPDEKRARFEADYSLSRYDAGVLSADAEKADFFEEVAKGRDPKLAANWVTQELFGYLNKQDIDLADSPVSASSLGGLIELIANDTISGKIAKDVFARMIEGEGEAAEIV
;
A
#
# COMPACT_ATOMS: atom_id res chain seq x y z
N PHE A 1 9.23 -11.76 6.75
CA PHE A 1 9.80 -12.35 7.98
C PHE A 1 8.84 -12.35 9.17
N ILE A 2 8.09 -11.27 9.46
CA ILE A 2 7.17 -11.21 10.62
C ILE A 2 6.21 -12.40 10.65
N GLN A 3 5.51 -12.68 9.54
CA GLN A 3 4.60 -13.83 9.45
C GLN A 3 5.30 -15.16 9.77
N GLN A 4 6.46 -15.43 9.15
CA GLN A 4 7.21 -16.67 9.37
C GLN A 4 7.68 -16.81 10.83
N ALA A 5 8.12 -15.72 11.45
CA ALA A 5 8.52 -15.72 12.86
C ALA A 5 7.34 -16.05 13.79
N ILE A 6 6.17 -15.46 13.53
CA ILE A 6 4.93 -15.72 14.27
C ILE A 6 4.49 -17.17 14.08
N GLU A 7 4.49 -17.67 12.85
CA GLU A 7 4.10 -19.06 12.56
C GLU A 7 5.03 -20.08 13.23
N TYR A 8 6.34 -19.85 13.19
CA TYR A 8 7.31 -20.71 13.87
C TYR A 8 7.09 -20.68 15.39
N GLU A 9 7.01 -19.49 15.99
CA GLU A 9 6.85 -19.35 17.43
C GLU A 9 5.50 -19.92 17.92
N ALA A 10 4.43 -19.75 17.15
CA ALA A 10 3.14 -20.34 17.44
C ALA A 10 3.23 -21.87 17.51
N ARG A 11 3.85 -22.53 16.52
CA ARG A 11 4.06 -23.98 16.53
C ARG A 11 4.88 -24.44 17.74
N ARG A 12 6.00 -23.76 18.01
CA ARG A 12 6.86 -24.04 19.17
C ARG A 12 6.06 -23.96 20.49
N GLN A 13 5.26 -22.92 20.68
CA GLN A 13 4.49 -22.75 21.92
C GLN A 13 3.38 -23.80 22.03
N ILE A 14 2.75 -24.19 20.92
CA ILE A 14 1.77 -25.28 20.90
C ILE A 14 2.43 -26.60 21.33
N GLU A 15 3.56 -26.97 20.73
CA GLU A 15 4.29 -28.21 21.06
C GLU A 15 4.64 -28.28 22.56
N ILE A 16 5.18 -27.21 23.13
CA ILE A 16 5.52 -27.17 24.57
C ILE A 16 4.28 -27.36 25.45
N LEU A 17 3.13 -26.79 25.07
CA LEU A 17 1.90 -26.92 25.84
C LEU A 17 1.26 -28.31 25.70
N GLU A 18 1.30 -28.90 24.51
CA GLU A 18 0.78 -30.26 24.25
C GLU A 18 1.61 -31.34 24.95
N ASP A 19 2.93 -31.13 25.09
CA ASP A 19 3.83 -31.99 25.87
C ASP A 19 3.68 -31.80 27.39
N GLY A 20 2.74 -30.96 27.84
CA GLY A 20 2.47 -30.69 29.26
C GLY A 20 3.46 -29.74 29.93
N GLY A 21 4.28 -29.05 29.14
CA GLY A 21 5.22 -28.02 29.58
C GLY A 21 4.56 -26.69 29.91
N LYS A 22 5.39 -25.67 30.18
CA LYS A 22 4.96 -24.29 30.43
C LYS A 22 5.79 -23.35 29.56
N ILE A 23 5.16 -22.28 29.10
CA ILE A 23 5.87 -21.23 28.35
C ILE A 23 6.49 -20.25 29.33
N ASP A 24 7.82 -20.18 29.31
CA ASP A 24 8.57 -19.19 30.08
C ASP A 24 8.54 -17.83 29.36
N GLN A 25 8.53 -16.75 30.15
CA GLN A 25 8.57 -15.41 29.59
C GLN A 25 9.99 -15.07 29.13
N GLU A 26 10.17 -14.86 27.83
CA GLU A 26 11.48 -14.64 27.23
C GLU A 26 11.45 -13.59 26.13
N THR A 27 12.63 -13.06 25.79
CA THR A 27 12.84 -12.31 24.55
C THR A 27 13.58 -13.21 23.59
N ARG A 28 12.99 -13.48 22.41
CA ARG A 28 13.57 -14.34 21.37
C ARG A 28 13.93 -13.52 20.14
N LEU A 29 14.90 -14.02 19.36
CA LEU A 29 15.26 -13.48 18.05
C LEU A 29 14.85 -14.47 16.96
N PHE A 30 14.42 -13.98 15.81
CA PHE A 30 14.18 -14.79 14.62
C PHE A 30 15.43 -14.85 13.73
N ASP A 31 15.85 -16.06 13.36
CA ASP A 31 16.90 -16.30 12.36
C ASP A 31 16.25 -16.59 10.99
N PRO A 32 16.39 -15.69 10.00
CA PRO A 32 15.76 -15.87 8.69
C PRO A 32 16.42 -16.94 7.81
N VAL A 33 17.66 -17.35 8.10
CA VAL A 33 18.38 -18.39 7.34
C VAL A 33 17.90 -19.77 7.78
N LYS A 34 17.74 -19.96 9.09
CA LYS A 34 17.29 -21.23 9.68
C LYS A 34 15.77 -21.31 9.86
N VAL A 35 15.08 -20.18 9.74
CA VAL A 35 13.63 -20.03 9.97
C VAL A 35 13.25 -20.55 11.36
N GLU A 36 13.98 -20.11 12.38
CA GLU A 36 13.76 -20.50 13.78
C GLU A 36 13.81 -19.29 14.71
N THR A 37 13.09 -19.37 15.84
CA THR A 37 13.28 -18.44 16.95
C THR A 37 14.29 -19.02 17.94
N ARG A 38 15.23 -18.19 18.40
CA ARG A 38 16.22 -18.52 19.43
C ARG A 38 16.01 -17.65 20.68
N SER A 39 16.11 -18.26 21.86
CA SER A 39 16.08 -17.48 23.10
C SER A 39 17.29 -16.58 23.21
N MET A 40 17.11 -15.34 23.66
CA MET A 40 18.21 -14.42 23.95
C MET A 40 18.36 -14.18 25.46
N ARG A 41 17.27 -13.77 26.11
CA ARG A 41 17.24 -13.52 27.54
C ARG A 41 15.93 -14.02 28.15
N SER A 42 16.02 -14.64 29.31
CA SER A 42 14.86 -14.85 30.17
C SER A 42 14.42 -13.51 30.76
N LYS A 43 13.11 -13.32 30.94
CA LYS A 43 12.56 -12.20 31.71
C LYS A 43 12.32 -12.68 33.15
N GLU A 44 13.37 -13.07 33.85
CA GLU A 44 13.26 -13.42 35.28
C GLU A 44 13.00 -12.18 36.15
N ASP A 45 13.53 -11.03 35.74
CA ASP A 45 13.26 -9.74 36.35
C ASP A 45 12.68 -8.78 35.29
N ALA A 46 11.42 -8.39 35.42
CA ALA A 46 10.91 -7.26 34.66
C ALA A 46 11.77 -6.04 35.03
N HIS A 47 12.47 -5.45 34.05
CA HIS A 47 13.31 -4.29 34.31
C HIS A 47 12.47 -3.17 34.92
N ASP A 48 12.83 -2.76 36.14
CA ASP A 48 12.28 -1.55 36.73
C ASP A 48 12.88 -0.35 35.99
N TYR A 49 12.14 0.13 34.99
CA TYR A 49 12.50 1.31 34.21
C TYR A 49 12.45 2.60 35.04
N ARG A 50 11.96 2.54 36.30
CA ARG A 50 11.87 3.67 37.23
C ARG A 50 11.24 4.89 36.57
N TYR A 51 10.11 4.69 35.90
CA TYR A 51 9.40 5.76 35.20
C TYR A 51 9.13 6.92 36.16
N PHE A 52 9.56 8.11 35.76
CA PHE A 52 9.23 9.37 36.41
C PHE A 52 9.03 10.44 35.33
N PRO A 53 8.23 11.48 35.59
CA PRO A 53 8.12 12.61 34.68
C PRO A 53 9.50 13.22 34.47
N ASP A 54 9.88 13.40 33.21
CA ASP A 54 11.14 14.06 32.86
C ASP A 54 11.13 15.48 33.44
N PRO A 55 12.02 15.82 34.40
CA PRO A 55 11.99 17.10 35.09
C PRO A 55 12.45 18.25 34.20
N ASP A 56 13.12 17.95 33.08
CA ASP A 56 13.59 18.93 32.11
C ASP A 56 12.50 19.27 31.08
N LEU A 57 11.43 18.48 31.01
CA LEU A 57 10.31 18.68 30.09
C LEU A 57 9.04 19.06 30.87
N LEU A 58 8.52 20.25 30.59
CA LEU A 58 7.17 20.61 31.04
C LEU A 58 6.15 19.67 30.38
N PRO A 59 4.99 19.42 31.04
CA PRO A 59 3.90 18.67 30.43
C PRO A 59 3.53 19.25 29.06
N LEU A 60 3.39 18.37 28.07
CA LEU A 60 2.88 18.75 26.75
C LEU A 60 1.36 18.95 26.85
N GLU A 61 0.94 20.21 26.84
CA GLU A 61 -0.48 20.58 26.73
C GLU A 61 -0.85 20.73 25.26
N VAL A 62 -1.79 19.90 24.80
CA VAL A 62 -2.28 19.92 23.40
C VAL A 62 -3.66 20.59 23.41
N GLU A 63 -3.73 21.77 22.81
CA GLU A 63 -4.98 22.52 22.75
C GLU A 63 -6.02 21.84 21.84
N GLN A 64 -7.28 21.89 22.23
CA GLN A 64 -8.39 21.32 21.45
C GLN A 64 -8.51 21.96 20.06
N ALA A 65 -8.24 23.27 19.95
CA ALA A 65 -8.24 23.98 18.68
C ALA A 65 -7.19 23.41 17.69
N TRP A 66 -6.01 23.03 18.19
CA TRP A 66 -4.96 22.44 17.36
C TRP A 66 -5.33 21.02 16.89
N ILE A 67 -6.00 20.23 17.74
CA ILE A 67 -6.55 18.92 17.35
C ILE A 67 -7.59 19.07 16.24
N GLU A 68 -8.47 20.08 16.35
CA GLU A 68 -9.51 20.35 15.35
C GLU A 68 -8.92 20.82 14.02
N GLU A 69 -7.88 21.66 14.06
CA GLU A 69 -7.13 22.07 12.87
C GLU A 69 -6.50 20.87 12.16
N ILE A 70 -5.77 20.01 12.88
CA ILE A 70 -5.15 18.81 12.31
C ILE A 70 -6.23 17.89 11.74
N ARG A 71 -7.30 17.64 12.49
CA ARG A 71 -8.42 16.80 12.04
C ARG A 71 -9.04 17.33 10.75
N ALA A 72 -9.19 18.65 10.62
CA ALA A 72 -9.72 19.28 9.42
C ALA A 72 -8.74 19.22 8.23
N SER A 73 -7.43 19.15 8.49
CA SER A 73 -6.40 19.00 7.45
C SER A 73 -6.14 17.56 7.02
N LEU A 74 -6.67 16.56 7.74
CA LEU A 74 -6.44 15.16 7.40
C LEU A 74 -7.04 14.85 6.03
N PRO A 75 -6.27 14.25 5.11
CA PRO A 75 -6.83 13.73 3.87
C PRO A 75 -7.73 12.53 4.17
N GLU A 76 -8.52 12.15 3.17
CA GLU A 76 -9.32 10.93 3.22
C GLU A 76 -8.45 9.72 3.57
N LEU A 77 -8.85 8.98 4.61
CA LEU A 77 -8.06 7.83 5.07
C LEU A 77 -8.21 6.63 4.13
N PRO A 78 -7.24 5.70 4.08
CA PRO A 78 -7.28 4.57 3.15
C PRO A 78 -8.56 3.72 3.20
N ASP A 79 -9.13 3.49 4.39
CA ASP A 79 -10.36 2.71 4.54
C ASP A 79 -11.59 3.45 4.00
N GLU A 80 -11.66 4.77 4.23
CA GLU A 80 -12.73 5.63 3.71
C GLU A 80 -12.61 5.74 2.18
N LYS A 81 -11.40 5.97 1.67
CA LYS A 81 -11.11 6.04 0.24
C LYS A 81 -11.44 4.72 -0.47
N ARG A 82 -11.10 3.56 0.12
CA ARG A 82 -11.50 2.24 -0.41
C ARG A 82 -13.01 2.12 -0.50
N ALA A 83 -13.72 2.46 0.58
CA ALA A 83 -15.19 2.38 0.61
C ALA A 83 -15.83 3.29 -0.44
N ARG A 84 -15.27 4.51 -0.63
CA ARG A 84 -15.69 5.42 -1.70
C ARG A 84 -15.42 4.85 -3.08
N PHE A 85 -14.25 4.25 -3.31
CA PHE A 85 -13.94 3.61 -4.60
C PHE A 85 -14.88 2.43 -4.92
N GLU A 86 -15.28 1.65 -3.92
CA GLU A 86 -16.29 0.61 -4.08
C GLU A 86 -17.68 1.19 -4.41
N ALA A 87 -18.08 2.28 -3.72
CA ALA A 87 -19.40 2.88 -3.88
C ALA A 87 -19.54 3.72 -5.17
N ASP A 88 -18.63 4.67 -5.38
CA ASP A 88 -18.74 5.70 -6.41
C ASP A 88 -18.23 5.19 -7.77
N TYR A 89 -17.17 4.38 -7.76
CA TYR A 89 -16.56 3.83 -8.98
C TYR A 89 -16.97 2.38 -9.25
N SER A 90 -17.80 1.77 -8.38
CA SER A 90 -18.26 0.37 -8.51
C SER A 90 -17.10 -0.62 -8.69
N LEU A 91 -15.96 -0.34 -8.05
CA LEU A 91 -14.78 -1.21 -8.11
C LEU A 91 -14.95 -2.42 -7.20
N SER A 92 -14.23 -3.49 -7.53
CA SER A 92 -14.15 -4.63 -6.62
C SER A 92 -13.38 -4.24 -5.36
N ARG A 93 -13.66 -4.91 -4.24
CA ARG A 93 -12.91 -4.73 -2.99
C ARG A 93 -11.40 -4.91 -3.17
N TYR A 94 -11.00 -5.80 -4.10
CA TYR A 94 -9.60 -6.02 -4.44
C TYR A 94 -8.99 -4.80 -5.13
N ASP A 95 -9.60 -4.33 -6.23
CA ASP A 95 -9.09 -3.19 -6.99
C ASP A 95 -9.07 -1.91 -6.15
N ALA A 96 -10.16 -1.67 -5.41
CA ALA A 96 -10.25 -0.55 -4.49
C ALA A 96 -9.13 -0.61 -3.42
N GLY A 97 -8.84 -1.79 -2.87
CA GLY A 97 -7.78 -1.99 -1.90
C GLY A 97 -6.37 -1.80 -2.46
N VAL A 98 -6.12 -2.18 -3.71
CA VAL A 98 -4.82 -1.94 -4.39
C VAL A 98 -4.62 -0.45 -4.66
N LEU A 99 -5.66 0.22 -5.16
CA LEU A 99 -5.62 1.64 -5.51
C LEU A 99 -5.55 2.54 -4.28
N SER A 100 -6.22 2.18 -3.18
CA SER A 100 -6.22 2.95 -1.93
C SER A 100 -5.08 2.59 -0.98
N ALA A 101 -4.16 1.70 -1.37
CA ALA A 101 -3.05 1.25 -0.53
C ALA A 101 -2.04 2.38 -0.24
N ASP A 102 -1.95 3.35 -1.15
CA ASP A 102 -1.04 4.48 -1.08
C ASP A 102 -1.75 5.73 -1.62
N ALA A 103 -1.44 6.90 -1.03
CA ALA A 103 -2.08 8.16 -1.41
C ALA A 103 -1.78 8.55 -2.86
N GLU A 104 -0.54 8.41 -3.30
CA GLU A 104 -0.12 8.78 -4.66
C GLU A 104 -0.78 7.89 -5.70
N LYS A 105 -0.88 6.58 -5.42
CA LYS A 105 -1.58 5.63 -6.29
C LYS A 105 -3.06 5.96 -6.44
N ALA A 106 -3.68 6.35 -5.33
CA ALA A 106 -5.08 6.69 -5.31
C ALA A 106 -5.34 7.97 -6.11
N ASP A 107 -4.55 9.02 -5.88
CA ASP A 107 -4.67 10.30 -6.57
C ASP A 107 -4.39 10.16 -8.07
N PHE A 108 -3.40 9.34 -8.46
CA PHE A 108 -3.12 9.01 -9.85
C PHE A 108 -4.33 8.35 -10.52
N PHE A 109 -4.93 7.35 -9.87
CA PHE A 109 -6.13 6.69 -10.39
C PHE A 109 -7.30 7.65 -10.52
N GLU A 110 -7.54 8.52 -9.54
CA GLU A 110 -8.64 9.48 -9.58
C GLU A 110 -8.50 10.46 -10.76
N GLU A 111 -7.27 10.93 -11.03
CA GLU A 111 -7.00 11.78 -12.20
C GLU A 111 -7.17 11.02 -13.54
N VAL A 112 -6.78 9.73 -13.59
CA VAL A 112 -7.04 8.90 -14.78
C VAL A 112 -8.54 8.65 -14.95
N ALA A 113 -9.28 8.36 -13.88
CA ALA A 113 -10.71 8.04 -13.93
C ALA A 113 -11.61 9.25 -14.19
N LYS A 114 -11.10 10.48 -14.02
CA LYS A 114 -11.84 11.73 -14.17
C LYS A 114 -12.48 11.86 -15.56
N GLY A 115 -13.80 11.72 -15.62
CA GLY A 115 -14.59 11.79 -16.86
C GLY A 115 -14.49 10.55 -17.75
N ARG A 116 -13.94 9.44 -17.25
CA ARG A 116 -13.69 8.19 -17.99
C ARG A 116 -14.35 7.01 -17.29
N ASP A 117 -14.39 5.84 -17.94
CA ASP A 117 -14.89 4.62 -17.29
C ASP A 117 -13.95 4.21 -16.13
N PRO A 118 -14.42 4.26 -14.87
CA PRO A 118 -13.58 3.98 -13.71
C PRO A 118 -13.06 2.54 -13.70
N LYS A 119 -13.81 1.59 -14.25
CA LYS A 119 -13.39 0.18 -14.29
C LYS A 119 -12.27 -0.05 -15.29
N LEU A 120 -12.38 0.58 -16.45
CA LEU A 120 -11.32 0.56 -17.46
C LEU A 120 -10.07 1.26 -16.92
N ALA A 121 -10.22 2.43 -16.29
CA ALA A 121 -9.12 3.14 -15.64
C ALA A 121 -8.43 2.30 -14.55
N ALA A 122 -9.20 1.70 -13.63
CA ALA A 122 -8.66 0.85 -12.58
C ALA A 122 -7.89 -0.34 -13.14
N ASN A 123 -8.40 -0.97 -14.20
CA ASN A 123 -7.72 -2.09 -14.86
C ASN A 123 -6.37 -1.64 -15.46
N TRP A 124 -6.35 -0.55 -16.23
CA TRP A 124 -5.12 -0.04 -16.86
C TRP A 124 -4.08 0.43 -15.83
N VAL A 125 -4.52 1.11 -14.77
CA VAL A 125 -3.63 1.57 -13.70
C VAL A 125 -3.03 0.38 -12.95
N THR A 126 -3.84 -0.59 -12.54
CA THR A 126 -3.38 -1.71 -11.70
C THR A 126 -2.63 -2.80 -12.48
N GLN A 127 -3.14 -3.21 -13.64
CA GLN A 127 -2.60 -4.34 -14.41
C GLN A 127 -1.43 -3.93 -15.30
N GLU A 128 -1.58 -2.82 -16.03
CA GLU A 128 -0.61 -2.41 -17.06
C GLU A 128 0.44 -1.47 -16.47
N LEU A 129 0.03 -0.33 -15.89
CA LEU A 129 0.98 0.66 -15.37
C LEU A 129 1.72 0.15 -14.13
N PHE A 130 1.02 -0.19 -13.05
CA PHE A 130 1.69 -0.71 -11.84
C PHE A 130 2.38 -2.03 -12.11
N GLY A 131 1.84 -2.86 -13.02
CA GLY A 131 2.50 -4.09 -13.48
C GLY A 131 3.83 -3.81 -14.18
N TYR A 132 3.92 -2.75 -14.99
CA TYR A 132 5.17 -2.31 -15.61
C TYR A 132 6.15 -1.74 -14.58
N LEU A 133 5.70 -0.80 -13.76
CA LEU A 133 6.52 -0.14 -12.74
C LEU A 133 7.15 -1.15 -11.78
N ASN A 134 6.36 -2.11 -11.28
CA ASN A 134 6.86 -3.19 -10.43
C ASN A 134 7.88 -4.11 -11.13
N LYS A 135 7.77 -4.31 -12.45
CA LYS A 135 8.74 -5.13 -13.21
C LYS A 135 10.06 -4.41 -13.44
N GLN A 136 10.02 -3.09 -13.55
CA GLN A 136 11.20 -2.26 -13.77
C GLN A 136 11.79 -1.69 -12.47
N ASP A 137 11.14 -1.93 -11.33
CA ASP A 137 11.52 -1.38 -10.02
C ASP A 137 11.55 0.16 -10.04
N ILE A 138 10.52 0.76 -10.65
CA ILE A 138 10.35 2.21 -10.79
C ILE A 138 9.19 2.67 -9.91
N ASP A 139 9.38 3.76 -9.17
CA ASP A 139 8.33 4.37 -8.37
C ASP A 139 7.33 5.15 -9.25
N LEU A 140 6.09 5.29 -8.77
CA LEU A 140 5.03 5.98 -9.53
C LEU A 140 5.40 7.45 -9.85
N ALA A 141 6.13 8.11 -8.96
CA ALA A 141 6.61 9.48 -9.15
C ALA A 141 7.56 9.62 -10.36
N ASP A 142 8.29 8.55 -10.69
CA ASP A 142 9.22 8.48 -11.82
C ASP A 142 8.61 7.78 -13.04
N SER A 143 7.28 7.59 -13.04
CA SER A 143 6.58 6.97 -14.16
C SER A 143 6.80 7.74 -15.47
N PRO A 144 7.19 7.08 -16.56
CA PRO A 144 7.31 7.72 -17.88
C PRO A 144 5.95 8.14 -18.45
N VAL A 145 4.86 7.59 -17.91
CA VAL A 145 3.49 7.88 -18.36
C VAL A 145 2.75 8.63 -17.25
N SER A 146 2.30 9.85 -17.56
CA SER A 146 1.48 10.67 -16.67
C SER A 146 0.03 10.19 -16.61
N ALA A 147 -0.70 10.59 -15.56
CA ALA A 147 -2.13 10.28 -15.44
C ALA A 147 -2.95 10.83 -16.62
N SER A 148 -2.62 12.03 -17.12
CA SER A 148 -3.27 12.61 -18.29
C SER A 148 -3.01 11.83 -19.57
N SER A 149 -1.77 11.39 -19.79
CA SER A 149 -1.39 10.62 -20.99
C SER A 149 -2.08 9.25 -21.00
N LEU A 150 -2.13 8.56 -19.85
CA LEU A 150 -2.88 7.31 -19.72
C LEU A 150 -4.39 7.53 -19.91
N GLY A 151 -4.93 8.64 -19.40
CA GLY A 151 -6.32 9.04 -19.64
C GLY A 151 -6.63 9.21 -21.13
N GLY A 152 -5.74 9.85 -21.89
CA GLY A 152 -5.87 9.99 -23.35
C GLY A 152 -5.89 8.64 -24.08
N LEU A 153 -5.04 7.69 -23.67
CA LEU A 153 -5.08 6.32 -24.21
C LEU A 153 -6.43 5.65 -23.94
N ILE A 154 -6.96 5.78 -22.72
CA ILE A 154 -8.25 5.20 -22.32
C ILE A 154 -9.41 5.80 -23.12
N GLU A 155 -9.36 7.09 -23.45
CA GLU A 155 -10.37 7.75 -24.30
C GLU A 155 -10.40 7.16 -25.72
N LEU A 156 -9.23 6.86 -26.30
CA LEU A 156 -9.14 6.21 -27.62
C LEU A 156 -9.67 4.77 -27.62
N ILE A 157 -9.62 4.09 -26.47
CA ILE A 157 -10.26 2.78 -26.30
C ILE A 157 -11.78 2.96 -26.18
N ALA A 158 -12.21 3.93 -25.36
CA ALA A 158 -13.62 4.16 -25.07
C ALA A 158 -14.45 4.63 -26.27
N ASN A 159 -13.82 5.30 -27.25
CA ASN A 159 -14.46 5.73 -28.49
C ASN A 159 -14.27 4.73 -29.65
N ASP A 160 -13.81 3.52 -29.38
CA ASP A 160 -13.54 2.44 -30.34
C ASP A 160 -12.52 2.81 -31.44
N THR A 161 -11.69 3.85 -31.26
CA THR A 161 -10.63 4.22 -32.22
C THR A 161 -9.55 3.15 -32.26
N ILE A 162 -9.21 2.58 -31.10
CA ILE A 162 -8.26 1.48 -30.98
C ILE A 162 -8.85 0.32 -30.18
N SER A 163 -8.49 -0.89 -30.57
CA SER A 163 -8.80 -2.08 -29.76
C SER A 163 -7.87 -2.15 -28.55
N GLY A 164 -8.29 -2.86 -27.50
CA GLY A 164 -7.44 -3.09 -26.32
C GLY A 164 -6.09 -3.76 -26.64
N LYS A 165 -5.99 -4.52 -27.74
CA LYS A 165 -4.72 -5.09 -28.20
C LYS A 165 -3.78 -3.98 -28.72
N ILE A 166 -4.29 -3.10 -29.58
CA ILE A 166 -3.53 -1.97 -30.13
C ILE A 166 -3.13 -1.02 -28.99
N ALA A 167 -4.02 -0.80 -28.03
CA ALA A 167 -3.71 0.05 -26.87
C ALA A 167 -2.50 -0.43 -26.08
N LYS A 168 -2.26 -1.74 -25.97
CA LYS A 168 -1.05 -2.27 -25.31
C LYS A 168 0.22 -1.95 -26.10
N ASP A 169 0.15 -2.04 -27.42
CA ASP A 169 1.27 -1.69 -28.29
C ASP A 169 1.55 -0.16 -28.22
N VAL A 170 0.50 0.66 -28.20
CA VAL A 170 0.61 2.12 -28.02
C VAL A 170 1.19 2.45 -26.64
N PHE A 171 0.71 1.81 -25.58
CA PHE A 171 1.22 2.01 -24.22
C PHE A 171 2.70 1.68 -24.09
N ALA A 172 3.18 0.61 -24.74
CA ALA A 172 4.60 0.28 -24.76
C ALA A 172 5.43 1.40 -25.43
N ARG A 173 4.95 1.98 -26.53
CA ARG A 173 5.62 3.10 -27.21
C ARG A 173 5.56 4.40 -26.39
N MET A 174 4.48 4.63 -25.65
CA MET A 174 4.39 5.76 -24.71
C MET A 174 5.45 5.64 -23.60
N ILE A 175 5.66 4.43 -23.06
CA ILE A 175 6.71 4.15 -22.08
C ILE A 175 8.11 4.44 -22.66
N GLU A 176 8.33 4.14 -23.94
CA GLU A 176 9.59 4.43 -24.65
C GLU A 176 9.78 5.93 -24.96
N GLY A 177 8.80 6.77 -24.64
CA GLY A 177 8.85 8.21 -24.84
C GLY A 177 8.53 8.66 -26.27
N GLU A 178 7.83 7.82 -27.06
CA GLU A 178 7.46 8.15 -28.44
C GLU A 178 6.34 9.20 -28.57
N GLY A 179 5.77 9.66 -27.46
CA GLY A 179 4.77 10.73 -27.42
C GLY A 179 3.44 10.33 -26.80
N GLU A 180 2.42 11.15 -27.05
CA GLU A 180 1.06 10.90 -26.55
C GLU A 180 0.33 9.83 -27.38
N ALA A 181 -0.65 9.15 -26.78
CA ALA A 181 -1.37 8.06 -27.43
C ALA A 181 -1.97 8.45 -28.80
N ALA A 182 -2.49 9.68 -28.92
CA ALA A 182 -3.09 10.19 -30.15
C ALA A 182 -2.07 10.49 -31.27
N GLU A 183 -0.78 10.64 -30.95
CA GLU A 183 0.30 10.86 -31.92
C GLU A 183 0.88 9.52 -32.43
N ILE A 184 0.78 8.48 -31.60
CA ILE A 184 1.32 7.14 -31.88
C ILE A 184 0.37 6.32 -32.78
N VAL A 185 -0.95 6.57 -32.67
CA VAL A 185 -2.03 5.92 -33.43
C VAL A 185 -2.17 6.53 -34.83
#